data_AF-A0A453MIB0-F1
#
_entry.id   AF-A0A453MIB0-F1
#
_cell.length_a   1.000
_cell.length_b   1.000
_cell.length_c   1.000
_cell.angle_alpha   90.00
_cell.angle_beta   90.00
_cell.angle_gamma   90.00
#
_symmetry.space_group_name_H-M   'P 1'
#
loop_
_entity.id
_entity.type
_entity.pdbx_description
1 polymer ?
#
loop_
_entity_poly.entity_id
_entity_poly.type
_entity_poly.pdbx_seq_one_letter_code
_entity_poly.pdbx_strand_id
1 'polypeptide(L)' 'RVPDMEMFIPSSGLSKVMGKHGTNLDNIRKISGADIEIIESKSSRHEHVANIFGTPEQRQSAENLIKAFIMST' A
#
# COMPACT_ATOMS: atom_id res chain seq x y z
N ARG A 1 -7.92 13.61 6.23
CA ARG A 1 -7.03 14.06 5.13
C ARG A 1 -7.48 13.32 3.88
N VAL A 2 -7.52 13.95 2.70
CA VAL A 2 -7.87 13.27 1.44
C VAL A 2 -6.59 12.67 0.84
N PRO A 3 -6.58 11.41 0.41
CA PRO A 3 -5.41 10.81 -0.23
C PRO A 3 -5.10 11.46 -1.58
N ASP A 4 -3.81 11.59 -1.88
CA ASP A 4 -3.34 12.01 -3.20
C ASP A 4 -3.48 10.87 -4.22
N MET A 5 -3.60 9.63 -3.76
CA MET A 5 -3.85 8.41 -4.55
C MET A 5 -4.44 7.30 -3.68
N GLU A 6 -5.36 6.52 -4.25
CA GLU A 6 -5.89 5.30 -3.64
C GLU A 6 -5.52 4.08 -4.51
N MET A 7 -5.12 2.99 -3.86
CA MET A 7 -4.79 1.73 -4.54
C MET A 7 -5.47 0.55 -3.84
N PHE A 8 -6.18 -0.28 -4.60
CA PHE A 8 -6.76 -1.52 -4.07
C PHE A 8 -5.69 -2.59 -3.87
N ILE A 9 -5.72 -3.23 -2.70
CA ILE A 9 -4.89 -4.36 -2.34
C ILE A 9 -5.79 -5.58 -2.17
N PRO A 10 -5.63 -6.61 -3.02
CA PRO A 10 -6.32 -7.88 -2.84
C PRO A 10 -5.97 -8.50 -1.49
N SER A 11 -6.92 -9.17 -0.84
CA SER A 11 -6.70 -9.81 0.47
C SER A 11 -5.57 -10.85 0.41
N SER A 12 -5.36 -11.49 -0.75
CA SER A 12 -4.24 -12.42 -1.00
C SER A 12 -2.86 -11.76 -1.02
N GLY A 13 -2.78 -10.47 -1.32
CA GLY A 13 -1.54 -9.68 -1.34
C GLY A 13 -1.30 -8.89 -0.04
N LEU A 14 -2.34 -8.68 0.77
CA LEU A 14 -2.24 -7.85 1.98
C LEU A 14 -1.15 -8.32 2.93
N SER A 15 -1.10 -9.62 3.23
CA SER A 15 -0.10 -10.18 4.16
C SER A 15 1.34 -9.95 3.67
N LYS A 16 1.56 -9.98 2.36
CA LYS A 16 2.86 -9.70 1.74
C LYS A 16 3.24 -8.23 1.81
N VAL A 17 2.27 -7.34 1.56
CA VAL A 17 2.45 -5.87 1.66
C VAL A 17 2.71 -5.45 3.11
N MET A 18 1.96 -5.99 4.07
CA MET A 18 2.18 -5.72 5.49
C MET A 18 3.52 -6.30 5.94
N GLY A 19 3.83 -7.54 5.56
CA GLY A 19 4.98 -8.27 6.06
C GLY A 19 4.87 -8.60 7.55
N LYS A 20 5.88 -9.29 8.09
CA LYS A 20 5.91 -9.65 9.51
C LYS A 20 5.94 -8.39 10.38
N HIS A 21 4.95 -8.23 11.26
CA HIS A 21 4.77 -7.05 12.13
C HIS A 21 4.74 -5.70 11.38
N GLY A 22 4.32 -5.66 10.12
CA GLY A 22 4.26 -4.39 9.35
C GLY A 22 5.59 -3.97 8.71
N THR A 23 6.65 -4.78 8.82
CA THR A 23 8.00 -4.42 8.38
C THR A 23 8.07 -4.07 6.88
N ASN A 24 7.32 -4.76 6.03
CA ASN A 24 7.35 -4.48 4.59
C ASN A 24 6.68 -3.14 4.29
N LEU A 25 5.54 -2.85 4.90
CA LEU A 25 4.86 -1.57 4.74
C LEU A 25 5.73 -0.41 5.20
N ASP A 26 6.45 -0.57 6.32
CA ASP A 26 7.40 0.44 6.79
C ASP A 26 8.57 0.65 5.83
N ASN A 27 9.07 -0.43 5.20
CA ASN A 27 10.09 -0.32 4.16
C ASN A 27 9.56 0.39 2.92
N ILE A 28 8.32 0.11 2.50
CA ILE A 28 7.67 0.81 1.38
C ILE A 28 7.60 2.32 1.67
N ARG A 29 7.10 2.71 2.85
CA ARG A 29 7.07 4.12 3.28
C ARG A 29 8.45 4.77 3.25
N LYS A 30 9.47 4.10 3.82
CA LYS A 30 10.85 4.61 3.87
C LYS A 30 11.48 4.77 2.48
N ILE A 31 11.33 3.79 1.61
CA ILE A 31 11.97 3.78 0.28
C ILE A 31 11.24 4.74 -0.67
N SER A 32 9.91 4.75 -0.65
CA SER A 32 9.12 5.65 -1.50
C SER A 32 9.14 7.10 -1.01
N GLY A 33 9.32 7.32 0.29
CA GLY A 33 9.13 8.62 0.94
C GLY A 33 7.65 9.03 1.05
N ALA A 34 6.71 8.17 0.64
CA ALA A 34 5.29 8.41 0.76
C ALA A 34 4.78 8.07 2.16
N ASP A 35 3.78 8.82 2.61
CA ASP A 35 2.94 8.42 3.74
C ASP A 35 1.85 7.48 3.21
N ILE A 36 1.59 6.38 3.93
CA ILE A 36 0.72 5.30 3.46
C ILE A 36 -0.15 4.81 4.61
N GLU A 37 -1.46 4.79 4.42
CA GLU A 37 -2.43 4.22 5.36
C GLU A 37 -3.17 3.06 4.69
N ILE A 38 -3.26 1.91 5.36
CA ILE A 38 -4.04 0.76 4.88
C ILE A 38 -5.37 0.78 5.61
N ILE A 39 -6.47 0.89 4.86
CA ILE A 39 -7.83 0.85 5.39
C ILE A 39 -8.57 -0.37 4.84
N GLU A 40 -9.48 -0.93 5.64
CA GLU A 40 -10.42 -1.93 5.17
C GLU A 40 -11.54 -1.24 4.38
N SER A 41 -11.76 -1.68 3.14
CA SER A 41 -12.87 -1.18 2.34
C SER A 41 -14.18 -1.69 2.91
N LYS A 42 -15.16 -0.80 3.04
CA LYS A 42 -16.53 -1.16 3.45
C LYS A 42 -17.30 -1.93 2.37
N SER A 43 -16.66 -2.25 1.23
CA SER A 43 -17.26 -3.03 0.16
C SER A 43 -17.43 -4.49 0.59
N SER A 44 -18.45 -5.17 0.03
CA SER A 44 -18.78 -6.57 0.33
C SER A 44 -17.69 -7.60 -0.04
N ARG A 45 -16.54 -7.15 -0.57
CA ARG A 45 -15.46 -8.00 -1.09
C ARG A 45 -14.25 -8.14 -0.16
N HIS A 46 -14.26 -7.57 1.05
CA HIS A 46 -13.12 -7.63 2.00
C HIS A 46 -11.80 -7.17 1.35
N GLU A 47 -11.88 -6.12 0.54
CA GLU A 47 -10.73 -5.52 -0.14
C GLU A 47 -10.10 -4.47 0.78
N HIS A 48 -8.77 -4.34 0.73
CA HIS A 48 -8.07 -3.27 1.44
C HIS A 48 -7.70 -2.15 0.47
N VAL A 49 -7.63 -0.91 0.96
CA VAL A 49 -7.19 0.24 0.18
C VAL A 49 -5.96 0.83 0.83
N ALA A 50 -4.91 1.05 0.04
CA ALA A 50 -3.78 1.89 0.42
C ALA A 50 -4.09 3.33 0.00
N ASN A 51 -4.22 4.19 1.00
CA ASN A 51 -4.25 5.64 0.85
C ASN A 51 -2.81 6.14 0.85
N ILE A 52 -2.37 6.74 -0.25
CA ILE A 52 -0.99 7.17 -0.46
C ILE A 52 -0.95 8.70 -0.54
N PHE A 53 -0.03 9.31 0.20
CA PHE A 53 0.18 10.75 0.23
C PHE A 53 1.64 11.10 -0.09
N GLY A 54 1.86 12.19 -0.82
CA GLY A 54 3.19 12.66 -1.19
C GLY A 54 3.27 13.22 -2.61
N THR A 55 4.49 13.51 -3.07
CA THR A 55 4.73 13.98 -4.44
C THR A 55 4.35 12.91 -5.48
N PRO A 56 4.11 13.27 -6.74
CA PRO A 56 3.85 12.30 -7.81
C PRO A 56 4.90 11.17 -7.88
N GLU A 57 6.18 11.49 -7.67
CA GLU A 57 7.28 10.52 -7.72
C GLU A 57 7.23 9.56 -6.52
N GLN A 58 6.96 10.09 -5.32
CA GLN A 58 6.80 9.28 -4.11
C GLN A 58 5.62 8.31 -4.26
N ARG A 59 4.49 8.79 -4.80
CA ARG A 59 3.29 7.97 -5.06
C ARG A 59 3.56 6.86 -6.07
N GLN A 60 4.21 7.20 -7.18
CA GLN A 60 4.54 6.21 -8.21
C GLN A 60 5.50 5.14 -7.67
N SER A 61 6.49 5.55 -6.85
CA SER A 61 7.41 4.63 -6.19
C SER A 61 6.68 3.71 -5.21
N ALA A 62 5.81 4.26 -4.35
CA ALA A 62 4.99 3.48 -3.42
C ALA A 62 4.09 2.47 -4.14
N GLU A 63 3.39 2.89 -5.18
CA GLU A 63 2.53 2.02 -6.00
C GLU A 63 3.33 0.84 -6.58
N ASN A 64 4.49 1.11 -7.17
CA ASN A 64 5.33 0.08 -7.78
C ASN A 64 5.83 -0.94 -6.74
N LEU A 65 6.25 -0.47 -5.56
CA LEU A 65 6.68 -1.34 -4.47
C LEU A 65 5.54 -2.20 -3.94
N ILE A 66 4.34 -1.63 -3.74
CA ILE A 66 3.16 -2.38 -3.32
C ILE A 66 2.84 -3.48 -4.33
N LYS A 67 2.82 -3.16 -5.64
CA LYS A 67 2.61 -4.15 -6.71
C LYS A 67 3.65 -5.27 -6.68
N ALA A 68 4.93 -4.92 -6.46
CA ALA A 68 6.00 -5.90 -6.36
C ALA A 68 5.80 -6.88 -5.19
N PHE A 69 5.38 -6.40 -4.01
CA PHE A 69 5.06 -7.27 -2.87
C PHE A 69 3.81 -8.12 -3.10
N ILE A 70 2.80 -7.62 -3.79
CA ILE A 70 1.61 -8.41 -4.16
C ILE A 70 2.03 -9.57 -5.08
N MET A 71 2.92 -9.30 -6.04
CA MET A 71 3.38 -10.26 -7.04
C MET A 71 4.52 -11.18 -6.57
N SER A 72 5.20 -10.88 -5.46
CA SER A 72 6.30 -11.71 -4.96
C SER A 72 5.77 -13.10 -4.60
N THR A 73 6.38 -14.16 -5.12
CA THR A 73 5.94 -15.56 -4.96
C THR A 73 6.09 -16.04 -3.52
#